data_AF-A0A836TG30-F1
#
_entry.id   AF-A0A836TG30-F1
#
_cell.length_a   1.000
_cell.length_b   1.000
_cell.length_c   1.000
_cell.angle_alpha   90.00
_cell.angle_beta   90.00
_cell.angle_gamma   90.00
#
_symmetry.space_group_name_H-M   'P 1'
#
loop_
_entity.id
_entity.type
_entity.pdbx_description
1 polymer ?
#
loop_
_entity_poly.entity_id
_entity_poly.type
_entity_poly.pdbx_seq_one_letter_code
_entity_poly.pdbx_strand_id
1 'polypeptide(L)'
;MSYHATVEQFFLSLKGSGLALSANDYQLIGEWETRNVPVKLICRAIENGYYCFEEQSSRQSKKISLIKIQKYIEEEIQKETYK
;
A
#
# COMPACT_ATOMS: atom_id res chain seq x y z
N MET A 1 -2.79 15.40 -9.84
CA MET A 1 -2.28 14.01 -9.88
C MET A 1 -3.45 13.07 -9.73
N SER A 2 -3.49 11.95 -10.45
CA SER A 2 -4.52 10.92 -10.27
C SER A 2 -4.29 10.14 -8.97
N TYR A 3 -5.34 9.50 -8.46
CA TYR A 3 -5.26 8.65 -7.27
C TYR A 3 -4.18 7.57 -7.44
N HIS A 4 -4.23 6.85 -8.55
CA HIS A 4 -3.24 5.85 -8.93
C HIS A 4 -1.80 6.38 -8.94
N ALA A 5 -1.54 7.50 -9.62
CA ALA A 5 -0.19 8.06 -9.69
C ALA A 5 0.33 8.46 -8.30
N THR A 6 -0.53 8.97 -7.42
CA THR A 6 -0.14 9.38 -6.07
C THR A 6 0.26 8.18 -5.22
N VAL A 7 -0.58 7.13 -5.21
CA VAL A 7 -0.32 5.91 -4.43
C VAL A 7 0.90 5.16 -4.98
N GLU A 8 1.04 5.11 -6.30
CA GLU A 8 2.21 4.54 -6.95
C GLU A 8 3.50 5.24 -6.54
N GLN A 9 3.58 6.57 -6.73
CA GLN A 9 4.78 7.34 -6.40
C GLN A 9 5.15 7.19 -4.92
N PHE A 10 4.15 7.14 -4.03
CA PHE A 10 4.35 6.91 -2.61
C PHE A 10 4.94 5.53 -2.34
N PHE A 11 4.34 4.47 -2.89
CA PHE A 11 4.83 3.10 -2.69
C PHE A 11 6.23 2.86 -3.31
N LEU A 12 6.51 3.48 -4.45
CA LEU A 12 7.83 3.45 -5.08
C LEU A 12 8.89 4.15 -4.23
N SER A 13 8.51 5.26 -3.59
CA SER A 13 9.38 5.98 -2.66
C SER A 13 9.71 5.14 -1.42
N LEU A 14 8.75 4.34 -0.93
CA LEU A 14 8.96 3.46 0.23
C LEU A 14 9.90 2.30 -0.05
N LYS A 15 9.76 1.58 -1.17
CA LYS A 15 10.56 0.35 -1.41
C LYS A 15 11.99 0.60 -1.93
N GLY A 16 12.32 1.85 -2.28
CA GLY A 16 13.55 2.18 -2.98
C GLY A 16 13.47 1.85 -4.48
N SER A 17 13.97 2.77 -5.29
CA SER A 17 13.88 2.76 -6.76
C SER A 17 14.27 1.41 -7.40
N GLY A 18 13.41 0.87 -8.27
CA GLY A 18 13.81 -0.22 -9.18
C GLY A 18 12.78 -1.32 -9.44
N LEU A 19 11.62 -1.35 -8.75
CA LEU A 19 10.55 -2.27 -9.15
C LEU A 19 9.27 -1.50 -9.50
N ALA A 20 8.57 -1.91 -10.56
CA ALA A 20 7.24 -1.42 -10.88
C ALA A 20 6.18 -2.03 -9.94
N LEU A 21 5.00 -1.43 -9.89
CA LEU A 21 3.80 -2.10 -9.41
C LEU A 21 3.40 -3.20 -10.40
N SER A 22 2.90 -4.32 -9.91
CA SER A 22 2.30 -5.34 -10.78
C SER A 22 0.89 -4.92 -11.21
N ALA A 23 0.35 -5.53 -12.27
CA ALA A 23 -1.01 -5.29 -12.73
C ALA A 23 -2.06 -5.48 -11.60
N ASN A 24 -1.84 -6.48 -10.73
CA ASN A 24 -2.70 -6.73 -9.57
C ASN A 24 -2.62 -5.60 -8.53
N ASP A 25 -1.44 -5.00 -8.36
CA ASP A 25 -1.29 -3.87 -7.44
C ASP A 25 -2.06 -2.64 -7.96
N TYR A 26 -2.06 -2.37 -9.27
CA TYR A 26 -2.90 -1.32 -9.85
C TYR A 26 -4.38 -1.62 -9.69
N GLN A 27 -4.82 -2.86 -9.92
CA GLN A 27 -6.21 -3.23 -9.72
C GLN A 27 -6.66 -2.94 -8.27
N LEU A 28 -5.83 -3.32 -7.29
CA LEU A 28 -6.12 -3.06 -5.88
C LEU A 28 -6.22 -1.56 -5.56
N ILE A 29 -5.37 -0.73 -6.16
CA ILE A 29 -5.47 0.73 -6.03
C ILE A 29 -6.82 1.25 -6.56
N GLY A 30 -7.27 0.73 -7.70
CA GLY A 30 -8.57 1.11 -8.28
C GLY A 30 -9.77 0.64 -7.45
N GLU A 31 -9.65 -0.50 -6.76
CA GLU A 31 -10.65 -0.96 -5.81
C GLU A 31 -10.79 0.01 -4.62
N TRP A 32 -9.69 0.52 -4.08
CA TRP A 32 -9.71 1.53 -3.02
C TRP A 32 -10.28 2.88 -3.49
N GLU A 33 -9.94 3.31 -4.71
CA GLU A 33 -10.52 4.51 -5.31
C GLU A 33 -12.05 4.38 -5.45
N THR A 34 -12.53 3.23 -5.95
CA THR A 34 -13.96 2.93 -6.10
C THR A 34 -14.68 2.90 -4.75
N ARG A 35 -14.01 2.41 -3.70
CA ARG A 35 -14.50 2.42 -2.31
C ARG A 35 -14.43 3.80 -1.64
N ASN A 36 -14.04 4.86 -2.37
CA ASN A 36 -13.87 6.22 -1.86
C ASN A 36 -12.90 6.31 -0.67
N VAL A 37 -11.90 5.43 -0.61
CA VAL A 37 -10.89 5.50 0.44
C VAL A 37 -10.00 6.72 0.18
N PRO A 38 -9.79 7.61 1.18
CA PRO A 38 -8.95 8.78 0.97
C PRO A 38 -7.49 8.38 0.69
N VAL A 39 -6.86 9.06 -0.28
CA VAL A 39 -5.46 8.75 -0.66
C VAL A 39 -4.51 8.85 0.54
N LYS A 40 -4.77 9.80 1.46
CA LYS A 40 -3.99 9.96 2.70
C LYS A 40 -4.09 8.75 3.61
N LEU A 41 -5.28 8.15 3.71
CA LEU A 41 -5.51 6.95 4.51
C LEU A 41 -4.80 5.75 3.89
N ILE A 42 -4.91 5.58 2.57
CA ILE A 42 -4.18 4.52 1.86
C ILE A 42 -2.67 4.67 2.00
N CYS A 43 -2.10 5.87 1.80
CA CYS A 43 -0.66 6.06 1.96
C CYS A 43 -0.19 5.70 3.38
N ARG A 44 -0.91 6.16 4.42
CA ARG A 44 -0.61 5.82 5.80
C ARG A 44 -0.71 4.32 6.08
N ALA A 45 -1.76 3.68 5.58
CA ALA A 45 -1.98 2.24 5.73
C ALA A 45 -0.90 1.41 5.01
N ILE A 46 -0.46 1.86 3.83
CA ILE A 46 0.64 1.27 3.08
C ILE A 46 1.95 1.40 3.85
N GLU A 47 2.26 2.57 4.39
CA GLU A 47 3.46 2.82 5.19
C GLU A 47 3.51 1.90 6.41
N ASN A 48 2.42 1.85 7.19
CA ASN A 48 2.34 0.98 8.34
C ASN A 48 2.43 -0.50 7.96
N GLY A 49 1.70 -0.94 6.93
CA GLY A 49 1.77 -2.31 6.42
C GLY A 49 3.16 -2.68 5.91
N TYR A 50 3.87 -1.75 5.27
CA TYR A 50 5.25 -1.91 4.83
C TYR A 50 6.17 -2.16 6.02
N TYR A 51 6.14 -1.29 7.03
CA TYR A 51 7.00 -1.42 8.22
C TYR A 51 6.68 -2.67 9.05
N CYS A 52 5.39 -3.01 9.25
CA CYS A 52 5.01 -4.23 9.94
C CYS A 52 5.50 -5.49 9.22
N PHE A 53 5.45 -5.50 7.89
CA PHE A 53 5.97 -6.61 7.09
C PHE A 53 7.50 -6.66 7.09
N GLU A 54 8.16 -5.51 7.03
CA GLU A 54 9.62 -5.39 7.07
C GLU A 54 10.17 -5.83 8.45
N GLU A 55 9.50 -5.49 9.55
CA GLU A 55 9.88 -5.90 10.90
C GLU A 55 9.75 -7.42 11.10
N GLN A 56 8.70 -8.03 10.54
CA GLN A 56 8.49 -9.49 10.60
C GLN A 56 9.40 -10.28 9.66
N SER A 57 9.88 -9.66 8.59
CA SER A 57 10.74 -10.31 7.61
C SER A 57 12.20 -10.07 7.98
N SER A 58 12.96 -11.13 8.30
CA SER A 58 14.37 -11.03 8.68
C SER A 58 15.26 -10.44 7.58
N ARG A 59 15.34 -9.09 7.48
CA ARG A 59 16.24 -8.25 6.67
C ARG A 59 16.41 -8.59 5.17
N GLN A 60 15.73 -9.59 4.62
CA GLN A 60 15.85 -9.95 3.22
C GLN A 60 14.79 -9.20 2.42
N SER A 61 15.25 -8.17 1.71
CA SER A 61 14.52 -7.31 0.78
C SER A 61 13.92 -8.05 -0.43
N LYS A 62 13.10 -9.08 -0.19
CA LYS A 62 12.57 -9.93 -1.25
C LYS A 62 11.14 -9.55 -1.57
N LYS A 63 11.04 -8.50 -2.40
CA LYS A 63 9.87 -8.15 -3.21
C LYS A 63 8.58 -8.01 -2.39
N ILE A 64 8.45 -6.87 -1.73
CA ILE A 64 7.16 -6.40 -1.19
C ILE A 64 6.27 -5.97 -2.36
N SER A 65 4.99 -6.34 -2.31
CA SER A 65 3.93 -5.91 -3.23
C SER A 65 2.73 -5.46 -2.42
N LEU A 66 1.86 -4.61 -2.97
CA LEU A 66 0.67 -4.14 -2.27
C LEU A 66 -0.24 -5.31 -1.90
N ILE A 67 -0.35 -6.32 -2.77
CA ILE A 67 -1.10 -7.55 -2.50
C ILE A 67 -0.62 -8.26 -1.22
N LYS A 68 0.69 -8.30 -0.94
CA LYS A 68 1.22 -8.97 0.26
C LYS A 68 0.85 -8.24 1.55
N ILE A 69 0.80 -6.91 1.49
CA ILE A 69 0.48 -6.06 2.65
C ILE A 69 -0.99 -5.62 2.66
N GLN A 70 -1.80 -6.08 1.69
CA GLN A 70 -3.22 -5.72 1.54
C GLN A 70 -3.99 -5.97 2.83
N LYS A 71 -3.74 -7.10 3.50
CA LYS A 71 -4.39 -7.43 4.77
C LYS A 71 -4.18 -6.33 5.83
N TYR A 72 -2.94 -5.87 5.99
CA TYR A 72 -2.60 -4.80 6.94
C TYR A 72 -3.26 -3.47 6.55
N ILE A 73 -3.31 -3.19 5.25
CA ILE A 73 -3.93 -1.98 4.72
C ILE A 73 -5.44 -1.98 5.00
N GLU A 74 -6.13 -3.08 4.72
CA GLU A 74 -7.56 -3.23 4.97
C GLU A 74 -7.90 -3.13 6.46
N GLU A 75 -7.08 -3.73 7.33
CA GLU A 75 -7.24 -3.63 8.78
C GLU A 75 -7.12 -2.16 9.26
N GLU A 76 -6.21 -1.38 8.68
CA GLU A 76 -6.09 0.06 8.98
C GLU A 76 -7.30 0.86 8.50
N ILE A 77 -7.75 0.61 7.26
CA ILE A 77 -8.93 1.30 6.69
C ILE A 77 -10.15 1.03 7.55
N GLN A 78 -10.36 -0.21 8.00
CA GLN A 78 -11.45 -0.57 8.89
C GLN A 78 -11.33 0.18 10.22
N LYS A 79 -10.14 0.20 10.85
CA LYS A 79 -9.94 0.92 12.12
C LYS A 79 -10.27 2.40 12.03
N GLU A 80 -9.95 3.08 10.93
CA GLU A 80 -10.26 4.51 10.74
C GLU A 80 -11.75 4.74 10.37
N THR A 81 -12.39 3.77 9.70
CA THR A 81 -13.81 3.88 9.31
C THR A 81 -14.77 3.65 10.49
N TYR A 82 -14.38 2.83 11.46
CA TYR A 82 -15.20 2.50 12.65
C TYR A 82 -14.81 3.30 13.90
N LYS A 83 -14.12 4.43 13.74
CA LYS A 83 -13.69 5.30 14.84
C LYS A 83 -14.59 6.52 14.98
#